data_AF-A0A821Y8E0-F1
#
_entry.id   AF-A0A821Y8E0-F1
#
_cell.length_a   1.000
_cell.length_b   1.000
_cell.length_c   1.000
_cell.angle_alpha   90.00
_cell.angle_beta   90.00
_cell.angle_gamma   90.00
#
_symmetry.space_group_name_H-M   'P 1'
#
loop_
_entity.id
_entity.type
_entity.pdbx_description
1 polymer ?
#
loop_
_entity_poly.entity_id
_entity_poly.type
_entity_poly.pdbx_seq_one_letter_code
_entity_poly.pdbx_strand_id
1 'polypeptide(L)'
;CRNFINNNVLTEAADNARKPAELLARYCDILLRKGSEIEQEVDQIMIVFDYVKDKDVFEKFYHRMLFKRLLCNVRESKDCEESMILRLKNACGLTYISKLQKLFQDGNVSKTLLDQYRIYCEKKKINDIGINILN
;
A
#
# COMPACT_ATOMS: atom_id res chain seq x y z
N CYS A 1 5.93 -16.17 20.75
CA CYS A 1 6.08 -15.51 19.44
C CYS A 1 5.98 -13.98 19.51
N ARG A 2 4.94 -13.39 20.12
CA ARG A 2 4.75 -11.92 20.15
C ARG A 2 5.94 -11.12 20.70
N ASN A 3 6.58 -11.60 21.77
CA ASN A 3 7.74 -10.92 22.36
C ASN A 3 8.91 -10.85 21.37
N PHE A 4 9.23 -11.96 20.68
CA PHE A 4 10.30 -12.01 19.71
C PHE A 4 10.07 -11.10 18.49
N ILE A 5 8.83 -11.01 18.00
CA ILE A 5 8.51 -10.16 16.83
C ILE A 5 8.74 -8.68 17.14
N ASN A 6 8.41 -8.24 18.36
CA ASN A 6 8.48 -6.83 18.74
C ASN A 6 9.78 -6.45 19.46
N ASN A 7 10.47 -7.41 20.07
CA ASN A 7 11.72 -7.23 20.79
C ASN A 7 12.70 -8.32 20.35
N ASN A 8 13.70 -7.93 19.56
CA ASN A 8 14.77 -8.79 19.09
C ASN A 8 16.03 -7.98 18.78
N VAL A 9 17.08 -8.67 18.35
CA VAL A 9 18.38 -8.08 17.99
C VAL A 9 18.23 -6.92 16.99
N LEU A 10 17.25 -6.95 16.07
CA LEU A 10 17.03 -5.85 15.11
C LEU A 10 16.43 -4.61 15.78
N THR A 11 15.55 -4.77 16.77
CA THR A 11 14.99 -3.64 17.51
C THR A 11 15.98 -3.04 18.48
N GLU A 12 16.85 -3.88 19.06
CA GLU A 12 17.94 -3.46 19.94
C GLU A 12 19.04 -2.71 19.15
N ALA A 13 19.47 -3.25 18.01
CA ALA A 13 20.48 -2.61 17.17
C ALA A 13 20.00 -1.27 16.55
N ALA A 14 18.69 -1.13 16.33
CA ALA A 14 18.10 0.09 15.78
C ALA A 14 17.71 1.13 16.85
N ASP A 15 17.85 0.80 18.15
CA ASP A 15 17.31 1.55 19.29
C ASP A 15 15.85 2.01 19.05
N ASN A 16 15.04 1.13 18.43
CA ASN A 16 13.71 1.48 17.98
C ASN A 16 12.77 0.26 17.97
N ALA A 17 11.94 0.17 19.00
CA ALA A 17 10.93 -0.87 19.15
C ALA A 17 9.87 -0.90 18.02
N ARG A 18 9.72 0.20 17.26
CA ARG A 18 8.75 0.32 16.16
C ARG A 18 9.29 -0.23 14.83
N LYS A 19 10.56 -0.62 14.79
CA LYS A 19 11.23 -1.11 13.58
C LYS A 19 10.53 -2.31 12.91
N PRO A 20 9.97 -3.29 13.64
CA PRO A 20 9.31 -4.44 13.03
C PRO A 20 8.09 -4.05 12.20
N ALA A 21 7.28 -3.09 12.66
CA ALA A 21 6.13 -2.59 11.93
C ALA A 21 6.53 -1.89 10.62
N GLU A 22 7.60 -1.09 10.65
CA GLU A 22 8.17 -0.46 9.45
C GLU A 22 8.69 -1.51 8.47
N LEU A 23 9.48 -2.47 8.95
CA LEU A 23 10.08 -3.51 8.11
C LEU A 23 9.02 -4.38 7.44
N LEU A 24 7.95 -4.73 8.16
CA LEU A 24 6.84 -5.49 7.60
C LEU A 24 6.11 -4.69 6.51
N ALA A 25 5.88 -3.39 6.71
CA ALA A 25 5.27 -2.54 5.69
C ALA A 25 6.16 -2.44 4.43
N ARG A 26 7.48 -2.34 4.61
CA ARG A 26 8.44 -2.31 3.50
C ARG A 26 8.48 -3.63 2.73
N TYR A 27 8.48 -4.75 3.44
CA TYR A 27 8.44 -6.07 2.83
C TYR A 27 7.15 -6.27 2.01
N CYS A 28 6.02 -5.83 2.57
CA CYS A 28 4.75 -5.83 1.85
C CYS A 28 4.80 -4.97 0.57
N ASP A 29 5.37 -3.76 0.60
CA ASP A 29 5.56 -2.94 -0.61
C ASP A 29 6.41 -3.64 -1.68
N ILE A 30 7.49 -4.33 -1.29
CA ILE A 30 8.34 -5.08 -2.22
C ILE A 30 7.55 -6.21 -2.89
N LEU A 31 6.73 -6.94 -2.13
CA LEU A 31 5.91 -8.02 -2.65
C LEU A 31 4.81 -7.50 -3.58
N LEU A 32 4.07 -6.46 -3.18
CA LEU A 32 3.00 -5.86 -4.00
C LEU A 32 3.51 -5.28 -5.32
N ARG A 33 4.80 -4.88 -5.39
CA ARG A 33 5.44 -4.46 -6.65
C ARG A 33 5.71 -5.60 -7.63
N LYS A 34 5.71 -6.87 -7.19
CA LYS A 34 5.87 -8.03 -8.08
C LYS A 34 4.61 -8.34 -8.87
N GLY A 35 3.44 -7.92 -8.38
CA GLY A 35 2.16 -7.91 -9.11
C GLY A 35 1.47 -9.26 -9.34
N SER A 36 2.17 -10.41 -9.34
CA SER A 36 1.57 -11.72 -9.60
C SER A 36 2.04 -12.80 -8.62
N GLU A 37 1.15 -13.78 -8.35
CA GLU A 37 1.41 -14.98 -7.54
C GLU A 37 1.83 -14.75 -6.08
N ILE A 38 1.54 -13.58 -5.51
CA ILE A 38 1.95 -13.21 -4.14
C ILE A 38 0.92 -13.52 -3.03
N GLU A 39 -0.20 -14.15 -3.37
CA GLU A 39 -1.33 -14.33 -2.44
C GLU A 39 -0.93 -15.10 -1.17
N GLN A 40 -0.10 -16.14 -1.31
CA GLN A 40 0.38 -16.94 -0.17
C GLN A 40 1.32 -16.12 0.73
N GLU A 41 2.22 -15.33 0.15
CA GLU A 41 3.13 -14.46 0.87
C GLU A 41 2.39 -13.34 1.60
N VAL A 42 1.31 -12.82 0.99
CA VAL A 42 0.45 -11.83 1.63
C VAL A 42 -0.26 -12.45 2.84
N ASP A 43 -0.74 -13.68 2.76
CA ASP A 43 -1.30 -14.38 3.94
C ASP A 43 -0.25 -14.57 5.04
N GLN A 44 0.99 -14.91 4.69
CA GLN A 44 2.10 -15.00 5.65
C GLN A 44 2.41 -13.64 6.31
N ILE A 45 2.37 -12.54 5.55
CA ILE A 45 2.52 -11.19 6.09
C ILE A 45 1.42 -10.93 7.13
N MET A 46 0.17 -11.30 6.85
CA MET A 46 -0.94 -11.08 7.76
C MET A 46 -0.78 -11.86 9.07
N ILE A 47 -0.22 -13.07 9.02
CA ILE A 47 0.12 -13.83 10.23
C ILE A 47 1.13 -13.06 11.08
N VAL A 48 2.20 -12.52 10.48
CA VAL A 48 3.21 -11.72 11.21
C VAL A 48 2.60 -10.43 11.75
N PHE A 49 1.74 -9.78 10.97
CA PHE A 49 1.04 -8.54 11.31
C PHE A 49 0.20 -8.67 12.59
N ASP A 50 -0.41 -9.83 12.85
CA ASP A 50 -1.17 -10.07 14.09
C ASP A 50 -0.30 -9.99 15.35
N TYR A 51 0.99 -10.29 15.23
CA TYR A 51 1.94 -10.20 16.34
C TYR A 51 2.54 -8.80 16.50
N VAL A 52 2.43 -7.90 15.52
CA VAL A 52 2.96 -6.53 15.60
C VAL A 52 2.15 -5.68 16.59
N LYS A 53 2.86 -4.97 17.48
CA LYS A 53 2.24 -4.04 18.45
C LYS A 53 1.87 -2.69 17.81
N ASP A 54 2.83 -2.05 17.15
CA ASP A 54 2.66 -0.70 16.59
C ASP A 54 1.99 -0.74 15.19
N LYS A 55 0.73 -1.16 15.14
CA LYS A 55 -0.04 -1.28 13.89
C LYS A 55 -0.29 0.07 13.20
N ASP A 56 -0.35 1.17 13.94
CA ASP A 56 -0.43 2.54 13.42
C ASP A 56 0.85 2.94 12.66
N VAL A 57 2.01 2.49 13.12
CA VAL A 57 3.28 2.67 12.41
C VAL A 57 3.26 1.92 11.08
N PHE A 58 2.79 0.67 11.08
CA PHE A 58 2.59 -0.08 9.83
C PHE A 58 1.67 0.68 8.87
N GLU A 59 0.50 1.14 9.33
CA GLU A 59 -0.49 1.88 8.53
C GLU A 59 0.17 3.10 7.87
N LYS A 60 0.92 3.89 8.65
CA LYS A 60 1.60 5.10 8.18
C LYS A 60 2.59 4.81 7.05
N PHE A 61 3.41 3.77 7.21
CA PHE A 61 4.38 3.39 6.16
C PHE A 61 3.68 2.79 4.94
N TYR A 62 2.71 1.92 5.15
CA TYR A 62 1.92 1.31 4.08
C TYR A 62 1.20 2.38 3.24
N HIS A 63 0.52 3.33 3.88
CA HIS A 63 -0.16 4.44 3.22
C HIS A 63 0.78 5.25 2.32
N ARG A 64 1.96 5.62 2.84
CA ARG A 64 2.96 6.35 2.06
C ARG A 64 3.44 5.58 0.83
N MET A 65 3.57 4.26 0.95
CA MET A 65 4.04 3.41 -0.14
C MET A 65 2.94 3.16 -1.16
N LEU A 66 1.71 2.90 -0.71
CA LEU A 66 0.52 2.81 -1.57
C LEU A 66 0.35 4.09 -2.40
N PHE A 67 0.45 5.27 -1.80
CA PHE A 67 0.38 6.55 -2.52
C PHE A 67 1.38 6.62 -3.67
N LYS A 68 2.64 6.22 -3.43
CA LYS A 68 3.68 6.19 -4.47
C LYS A 68 3.36 5.18 -5.56
N ARG A 69 2.85 4.00 -5.22
CA ARG A 69 2.49 2.98 -6.22
C ARG A 69 1.33 3.45 -7.10
N LEU A 70 0.32 4.11 -6.51
CA LEU A 70 -0.78 4.72 -7.24
C LEU A 70 -0.31 5.85 -8.17
N LEU A 71 0.66 6.68 -7.75
CA LEU A 71 1.28 7.69 -8.62
C LEU A 71 1.97 7.08 -9.84
N CYS A 72 2.67 5.96 -9.65
CA CYS A 72 3.43 5.32 -10.72
C CYS A 72 2.58 4.47 -11.69
N ASN A 73 1.25 4.43 -11.51
CA ASN A 73 0.30 3.81 -12.45
C ASN A 73 0.60 2.33 -12.80
N VAL A 74 1.14 1.56 -11.84
CA VAL A 74 1.46 0.13 -12.04
C VAL A 74 0.15 -0.68 -12.04
N ARG A 75 -0.36 -0.98 -13.24
CA ARG A 75 -1.65 -1.66 -13.44
C ARG A 75 -1.72 -3.04 -12.76
N GLU A 76 -0.62 -3.77 -12.77
CA GLU A 76 -0.51 -5.13 -12.21
C GLU A 76 -0.70 -5.19 -10.68
N SER A 77 -0.52 -4.07 -9.98
CA SER A 77 -0.66 -4.06 -8.51
C SER A 77 -2.11 -3.95 -8.03
N LYS A 78 -3.08 -3.55 -8.86
CA LYS A 78 -4.42 -3.16 -8.37
C LYS A 78 -5.16 -4.27 -7.63
N ASP A 79 -5.27 -5.45 -8.23
CA ASP A 79 -6.01 -6.57 -7.63
C ASP A 79 -5.32 -7.03 -6.33
N CYS A 80 -3.99 -7.02 -6.32
CA CYS A 80 -3.18 -7.29 -5.14
C CYS A 80 -3.41 -6.23 -4.02
N GLU A 81 -3.53 -4.95 -4.37
CA GLU A 81 -3.82 -3.89 -3.40
C GLU A 81 -5.22 -4.03 -2.80
N GLU A 82 -6.24 -4.31 -3.62
CA GLU A 82 -7.61 -4.52 -3.14
C GLU A 82 -7.67 -5.72 -2.18
N SER A 83 -7.01 -6.82 -2.56
CA SER A 83 -6.86 -8.02 -1.74
C SER A 83 -6.18 -7.71 -0.40
N MET A 84 -5.07 -6.97 -0.42
CA MET A 84 -4.35 -6.58 0.81
C MET A 84 -5.17 -5.64 1.71
N ILE A 85 -5.83 -4.63 1.14
CA ILE A 85 -6.70 -3.71 1.89
C ILE A 85 -7.86 -4.47 2.53
N LEU A 86 -8.44 -5.46 1.84
CA LEU A 86 -9.49 -6.31 2.38
C LEU A 86 -9.01 -7.15 3.57
N ARG A 87 -7.81 -7.74 3.47
CA ARG A 87 -7.19 -8.48 4.60
C ARG A 87 -6.94 -7.58 5.80
N LEU A 88 -6.40 -6.37 5.60
CA LEU A 88 -6.20 -5.38 6.66
C LEU A 88 -7.53 -4.93 7.29
N LYS A 89 -8.59 -4.78 6.48
CA LYS A 89 -9.95 -4.49 6.96
C LYS A 89 -10.47 -5.59 7.88
N ASN A 90 -10.25 -6.86 7.51
CA ASN A 90 -10.70 -8.00 8.31
C ASN A 90 -9.93 -8.08 9.64
N ALA A 91 -8.64 -7.76 9.65
CA ALA A 91 -7.79 -7.83 10.84
C ALA A 91 -7.97 -6.65 11.82
N CYS A 92 -8.20 -5.43 11.32
CA CYS A 92 -8.20 -4.20 12.14
C CYS A 92 -9.50 -3.39 12.09
N GLY A 93 -10.47 -3.80 11.25
CA GLY A 93 -11.73 -3.11 11.07
C GLY A 93 -11.67 -1.91 10.11
N LEU A 94 -12.85 -1.32 9.85
CA LEU A 94 -13.05 -0.25 8.87
C LEU A 94 -12.31 1.05 9.23
N THR A 95 -12.28 1.42 10.52
CA THR A 95 -11.65 2.68 10.97
C THR A 95 -10.18 2.74 10.60
N TYR A 96 -9.47 1.61 10.74
CA TYR A 96 -8.05 1.48 10.44
C TYR A 96 -7.73 1.70 8.96
N ILE A 97 -8.56 1.15 8.07
CA ILE A 97 -8.33 1.19 6.62
C ILE A 97 -8.99 2.40 5.93
N SER A 98 -9.72 3.24 6.65
CA SER A 98 -10.47 4.38 6.08
C SER A 98 -9.62 5.31 5.21
N LYS A 99 -8.41 5.65 5.64
CA LYS A 99 -7.46 6.47 4.87
C LYS A 99 -6.94 5.76 3.62
N LEU A 100 -6.67 4.46 3.74
CA LEU A 100 -6.20 3.63 2.62
C LEU A 100 -7.29 3.49 1.55
N GLN A 101 -8.54 3.28 1.96
CA GLN A 101 -9.68 3.23 1.04
C GLN A 101 -9.88 4.55 0.30
N LYS A 102 -9.84 5.67 1.04
CA LYS A 102 -9.95 7.00 0.43
C LYS A 102 -8.83 7.21 -0.59
N LEU A 103 -7.59 6.92 -0.21
CA LEU A 103 -6.43 7.03 -1.10
C LEU A 103 -6.58 6.18 -2.37
N PHE A 104 -7.09 4.96 -2.23
CA PHE A 104 -7.34 4.07 -3.35
C PHE A 104 -8.46 4.59 -4.28
N GLN A 105 -9.53 5.15 -3.70
CA GLN A 105 -10.60 5.81 -4.45
C GLN A 105 -10.09 7.04 -5.20
N ASP A 106 -9.32 7.90 -4.54
CA ASP A 106 -8.72 9.11 -5.14
C ASP A 106 -7.78 8.76 -6.30
N GLY A 107 -7.01 7.66 -6.16
CA GLY A 107 -6.20 7.12 -7.26
C GLY A 107 -7.02 6.65 -8.46
N ASN A 108 -8.18 6.02 -8.23
CA ASN A 108 -9.08 5.59 -9.30
C ASN A 108 -9.77 6.77 -10.01
N VAL A 109 -10.20 7.77 -9.25
CA VAL A 109 -10.79 9.01 -9.80
C VAL A 109 -9.75 9.73 -10.64
N SER A 110 -8.53 9.89 -10.14
CA SER A 110 -7.44 10.49 -10.90
C SER A 110 -7.19 9.78 -12.22
N LYS A 111 -7.04 8.45 -12.19
CA LYS A 111 -6.83 7.68 -13.41
C LYS A 111 -7.95 7.91 -14.43
N THR A 112 -9.20 7.92 -13.98
CA THR A 112 -10.36 8.18 -14.84
C THR A 112 -10.29 9.58 -15.47
N LEU A 113 -9.93 10.60 -14.69
CA LEU A 113 -9.74 11.97 -15.18
C LEU A 113 -8.60 12.08 -16.20
N LEU A 114 -7.48 11.38 -15.96
CA LEU A 114 -6.35 11.32 -16.88
C LEU A 114 -6.72 10.64 -18.21
N ASP A 115 -7.48 9.53 -18.14
CA ASP A 115 -7.95 8.83 -19.33
C ASP A 115 -8.91 9.73 -20.14
N GLN A 116 -9.80 10.47 -19.47
CA GLN A 116 -10.67 11.48 -20.13
C GLN A 116 -9.86 12.63 -20.76
N TYR A 117 -8.83 13.12 -20.07
CA TYR A 117 -7.93 14.15 -20.59
C TYR A 117 -7.18 13.69 -21.83
N ARG A 118 -6.65 12.45 -21.83
CA ARG A 118 -5.99 11.86 -23.01
C ARG A 118 -6.91 11.78 -24.21
N ILE A 119 -8.15 11.29 -24.02
CA ILE A 119 -9.17 11.26 -25.08
C ILE A 119 -9.45 12.66 -25.61
N TYR A 120 -9.51 13.67 -24.73
CA TYR A 120 -9.69 15.07 -25.14
C TYR A 120 -8.51 15.59 -25.96
N CYS A 121 -7.27 15.32 -25.52
CA CYS A 121 -6.06 15.71 -26.25
C CYS A 121 -5.99 15.06 -27.63
N GLU A 122 -6.32 13.77 -27.75
CA GLU A 122 -6.41 13.06 -29.03
C GLU A 122 -7.43 13.72 -29.97
N LYS A 123 -8.63 14.02 -29.46
CA LYS A 123 -9.68 14.70 -30.24
C LYS A 123 -9.27 16.09 -30.72
N LYS A 124 -8.47 16.81 -29.93
CA LYS A 124 -8.03 18.19 -30.22
C LYS A 124 -6.65 18.29 -30.86
N LYS A 125 -5.95 17.15 -31.09
CA LYS A 125 -4.55 17.08 -31.54
C LYS A 125 -3.61 17.93 -30.66
N ILE A 126 -3.85 17.92 -29.36
CA ILE A 126 -3.00 18.58 -28.35
C ILE A 126 -1.97 17.55 -27.88
N ASN A 127 -0.70 17.95 -27.76
CA ASN A 127 0.34 17.09 -27.19
C ASN A 127 0.04 16.82 -25.71
N ASP A 128 -0.01 15.55 -25.32
CA ASP A 128 -0.15 15.14 -23.92
C ASP A 128 1.07 15.59 -23.10
N ILE A 129 0.83 16.27 -21.99
CA ILE A 129 1.88 16.81 -21.10
C ILE A 129 2.26 15.77 -20.02
N GLY A 130 1.57 14.62 -19.95
CA GLY A 130 1.92 13.55 -19.03
C GLY A 130 1.63 13.88 -17.57
N ILE A 131 0.48 14.50 -17.30
CA ILE A 131 0.08 14.89 -15.94
C ILE A 131 -0.31 13.62 -15.14
N ASN A 132 0.19 13.49 -13.91
CA ASN A 132 -0.34 12.56 -12.91
C ASN A 132 -0.98 13.38 -11.79
N ILE A 133 -2.28 13.25 -11.58
CA ILE A 133 -3.02 13.94 -10.52
C ILE A 133 -3.17 12.94 -9.35
N LEU A 134 -3.10 13.35 -8.09
CA LEU A 134 -3.73 12.62 -6.99
C LEU A 134 -4.33 13.71 -6.10
N ASN A 135 -5.62 13.60 -5.84
CA ASN A 135 -6.36 14.54 -4.99
C ASN A 135 -6.35 14.04 -3.54
#